data_AF-A0A7K7XDQ4-F1
#
_entry.id   AF-A0A7K7XDQ4-F1
#
_cell.length_a   1.000
_cell.length_b   1.000
_cell.length_c   1.000
_cell.angle_alpha   90.00
_cell.angle_beta   90.00
_cell.angle_gamma   90.00
#
_symmetry.space_group_name_H-M   'P 1'
#
loop_
_entity.id
_entity.type
_entity.pdbx_description
1 polymer ?
#
loop_
_entity_poly.entity_id
_entity_poly.type
_entity_poly.pdbx_seq_one_letter_code
_entity_poly.pdbx_strand_id
1 'polypeptide(L)'
;TKCPVPLFTASSYSFILSISEEEARVKALNEYLSTRSYIQGFTFSHADVEVFRKFSGPPVDRYIHVVRWYRHIEAIYDGSSEKNEPCKLQTSKGKRVQPSWSPPEGTKHSRLCLYNSLTRSKEIFQPQNGKKVLWYCCGPTVYDASHMGHARSYISFDILRRILRDYFKYDVFYCMNITDIDDKIIKRARQNYLFERYRENKSTPDQLLQDVRTASEPFSVKLNETTDPDKKQMLERIQNAVKSAFDPLQQAVQAKLPAEEINRRHETLLQEAKDLLSDWLDTKFGSQVTDNSIFSKLPKFWEGEFHKDMEALNVLPPDVLTRVSEYVPEIVDFVKKIVDNGYGYVSNGSVYFDTMKFDASEKHSYAKLVPEAVGDQKALQEGEGDLSISADRLSEKRSPNDFALWKSSKPGEPSWDSPWGKVR
;
A
#
# COMPACT_ATOMS: atom_id res chain seq x y z
N THR A 1 -40.22 59.57 43.11
CA THR A 1 -39.77 60.34 41.93
C THR A 1 -38.49 59.73 41.39
N LYS A 2 -38.59 58.79 40.46
CA LYS A 2 -37.45 58.27 39.68
C LYS A 2 -37.69 58.67 38.22
N CYS A 3 -36.72 59.36 37.63
CA CYS A 3 -36.73 59.78 36.23
C CYS A 3 -36.87 58.58 35.28
N PRO A 4 -37.54 58.74 34.12
CA PRO A 4 -37.66 57.70 33.12
C PRO A 4 -36.35 57.58 32.34
N VAL A 5 -35.82 56.37 32.18
CA VAL A 5 -34.78 56.08 31.18
C VAL A 5 -35.50 55.79 29.86
N PRO A 6 -35.17 56.46 28.74
CA PRO A 6 -35.96 56.34 27.52
C PRO A 6 -35.76 55.00 26.80
N LEU A 7 -36.83 54.66 26.09
CA LEU A 7 -37.01 53.65 25.05
C LEU A 7 -35.78 53.31 24.19
N PHE A 8 -35.65 52.00 23.92
CA PHE A 8 -34.99 51.37 22.78
C PHE A 8 -34.69 52.30 21.61
N THR A 9 -33.45 52.77 21.49
CA THR A 9 -32.96 53.41 20.27
C THR A 9 -32.52 52.32 19.29
N ALA A 10 -33.22 52.21 18.15
CA ALA A 10 -32.80 51.43 17.00
C ALA A 10 -31.34 51.75 16.60
N SER A 11 -30.60 50.77 16.09
CA SER A 11 -29.19 50.91 15.72
C SER A 11 -29.00 52.04 14.69
N SER A 12 -28.46 53.18 15.12
CA SER A 12 -28.38 54.41 14.32
C SER A 12 -27.16 54.44 13.39
N TYR A 13 -26.98 53.44 12.53
CA TYR A 13 -25.93 53.46 11.50
C TYR A 13 -26.47 53.52 10.07
N SER A 14 -27.73 53.93 9.89
CA SER A 14 -28.31 54.21 8.57
C SER A 14 -27.52 55.23 7.75
N PHE A 15 -26.64 56.04 8.36
CA PHE A 15 -25.70 56.90 7.62
C PHE A 15 -24.78 56.11 6.67
N ILE A 16 -24.50 54.84 6.96
CA ILE A 16 -23.73 53.93 6.09
C ILE A 16 -24.41 53.77 4.72
N LEU A 17 -25.75 53.87 4.66
CA LEU A 17 -26.51 53.80 3.40
C LEU A 17 -26.32 55.02 2.49
N SER A 18 -25.82 56.14 3.04
CA SER A 18 -25.57 57.36 2.28
C SER A 18 -24.18 57.40 1.62
N ILE A 19 -23.33 56.41 1.90
CA ILE A 19 -21.96 56.31 1.35
C ILE A 19 -22.01 55.53 0.03
N SER A 20 -21.77 56.20 -1.09
CA SER A 20 -21.81 55.61 -2.44
C SER A 20 -20.65 54.63 -2.71
N GLU A 21 -19.44 55.00 -2.34
CA GLU A 21 -18.21 54.20 -2.52
C GLU A 21 -18.18 52.97 -1.61
N GLU A 22 -17.98 51.77 -2.18
CA GLU A 22 -18.03 50.50 -1.44
C GLU A 22 -16.89 50.37 -0.43
N GLU A 23 -15.66 50.74 -0.80
CA GLU A 23 -14.52 50.67 0.12
C GLU A 23 -14.68 51.64 1.31
N ALA A 24 -15.21 52.84 1.06
CA ALA A 24 -15.52 53.81 2.11
C ALA A 24 -16.64 53.30 3.04
N ARG A 25 -17.64 52.63 2.47
CA ARG A 25 -18.76 52.03 3.22
C ARG A 25 -18.30 50.87 4.10
N VAL A 26 -17.45 49.99 3.57
CA VAL A 26 -16.82 48.88 4.32
C VAL A 26 -16.01 49.42 5.50
N LYS A 27 -15.17 50.45 5.25
CA LYS A 27 -14.33 51.07 6.29
C LYS A 27 -15.18 51.72 7.38
N ALA A 28 -16.17 52.54 7.01
CA ALA A 28 -17.04 53.23 7.95
C ALA A 28 -17.86 52.24 8.82
N LEU A 29 -18.35 51.16 8.22
CA LEU A 29 -19.09 50.13 8.95
C LEU A 29 -18.16 49.34 9.89
N ASN A 30 -16.95 49.01 9.46
CA ASN A 30 -15.95 48.35 10.30
C ASN A 30 -15.59 49.20 11.54
N GLU A 31 -15.38 50.51 11.35
CA GLU A 31 -15.13 51.43 12.45
C GLU A 31 -16.34 51.53 13.40
N TYR A 32 -17.55 51.62 12.85
CA TYR A 32 -18.79 51.66 13.64
C TYR A 32 -18.98 50.40 14.51
N LEU A 33 -18.69 49.23 13.94
CA LEU A 33 -18.83 47.91 14.58
C LEU A 33 -17.64 47.53 15.48
N SER A 34 -16.58 48.34 15.52
CA SER A 34 -15.42 48.09 16.38
C SER A 34 -15.75 48.20 17.88
N THR A 35 -16.76 49.01 18.21
CA THR A 35 -17.16 49.33 19.60
C THR A 35 -18.56 48.83 19.93
N ARG A 36 -19.19 48.06 19.05
CA ARG A 36 -20.61 47.67 19.15
C ARG A 36 -20.80 46.19 18.82
N SER A 37 -21.83 45.59 19.41
CA SER A 37 -22.25 44.24 19.05
C SER A 37 -22.76 44.20 17.61
N TYR A 38 -22.41 43.15 16.87
CA TYR A 38 -22.77 43.01 15.45
C TYR A 38 -24.27 42.84 15.22
N ILE A 39 -24.96 42.10 16.10
CA ILE A 39 -26.42 41.91 16.06
C ILE A 39 -26.93 42.02 17.49
N GLN A 40 -27.90 42.90 17.72
CA GLN A 40 -28.50 43.13 19.02
C GLN A 40 -29.76 42.26 19.17
N GLY A 41 -29.81 41.38 20.18
CA GLY A 41 -31.01 40.58 20.47
C GLY A 41 -31.25 39.38 19.55
N PHE A 42 -30.21 38.87 18.85
CA PHE A 42 -30.27 37.70 17.95
C PHE A 42 -31.16 37.86 16.71
N THR A 43 -31.65 39.07 16.42
CA THR A 43 -32.43 39.40 15.21
C THR A 43 -31.80 40.59 14.50
N PHE A 44 -31.72 40.55 13.18
CA PHE A 44 -31.26 41.70 12.38
C PHE A 44 -32.28 42.83 12.43
N SER A 45 -31.80 44.08 12.48
CA SER A 45 -32.62 45.26 12.26
C SER A 45 -32.94 45.43 10.77
N HIS A 46 -33.87 46.32 10.44
CA HIS A 46 -34.11 46.70 9.05
C HIS A 46 -32.85 47.30 8.40
N ALA A 47 -32.09 48.10 9.16
CA ALA A 47 -30.85 48.71 8.70
C ALA A 47 -29.76 47.66 8.41
N ASP A 48 -29.67 46.58 9.19
CA ASP A 48 -28.73 45.47 8.95
C ASP A 48 -28.95 44.86 7.57
N VAL A 49 -30.22 44.60 7.20
CA VAL A 49 -30.59 44.00 5.92
C VAL A 49 -30.33 44.96 4.76
N GLU A 50 -30.70 46.23 4.91
CA GLU A 50 -30.48 47.24 3.87
C GLU A 50 -28.99 47.47 3.61
N VAL A 51 -28.19 47.55 4.67
CA VAL A 51 -26.74 47.70 4.56
C VAL A 51 -26.13 46.44 3.96
N PHE A 52 -26.55 45.24 4.38
CA PHE A 52 -26.07 43.96 3.83
C PHE A 52 -26.31 43.84 2.32
N ARG A 53 -27.49 44.24 1.82
CA ARG A 53 -27.82 44.25 0.38
C ARG A 53 -26.96 45.19 -0.46
N LYS A 54 -26.28 46.16 0.15
CA LYS A 54 -25.38 47.10 -0.55
C LYS A 54 -23.95 46.56 -0.74
N PHE A 55 -23.65 45.37 -0.21
CA PHE A 55 -22.37 44.69 -0.42
C PHE A 55 -22.52 43.73 -1.60
N SER A 56 -21.55 43.77 -2.51
CA SER A 56 -21.52 42.89 -3.69
C SER A 56 -21.04 41.46 -3.35
N GLY A 57 -20.38 41.29 -2.21
CA GLY A 57 -19.84 40.02 -1.71
C GLY A 57 -19.17 40.19 -0.35
N PRO A 58 -18.50 39.14 0.17
CA PRO A 58 -17.83 39.20 1.46
C PRO A 58 -16.72 40.26 1.47
N PRO A 59 -16.67 41.15 2.49
CA PRO A 59 -15.61 42.14 2.63
C PRO A 59 -14.23 41.50 2.77
N VAL A 60 -13.18 42.24 2.40
CA VAL A 60 -11.79 41.81 2.56
C VAL A 60 -11.39 41.67 4.04
N ASP A 61 -10.62 40.63 4.35
CA ASP A 61 -10.22 40.21 5.71
C ASP A 61 -9.49 41.28 6.54
N ARG A 62 -8.97 42.34 5.90
CA ARG A 62 -8.35 43.50 6.59
C ARG A 62 -9.34 44.29 7.46
N TYR A 63 -10.65 44.14 7.26
CA TYR A 63 -11.70 44.79 8.05
C TYR A 63 -12.48 43.77 8.89
N ILE A 64 -11.87 43.31 9.98
CA ILE A 64 -12.34 42.15 10.75
C ILE A 64 -13.76 42.29 11.34
N HIS A 65 -14.18 43.50 11.72
CA HIS A 65 -15.48 43.71 12.37
C HIS A 65 -16.63 43.61 11.37
N VAL A 66 -16.48 44.20 10.18
CA VAL A 66 -17.48 44.10 9.12
C VAL A 66 -17.50 42.70 8.50
N VAL A 67 -16.36 42.00 8.41
CA VAL A 67 -16.33 40.59 7.96
C VAL A 67 -17.11 39.69 8.92
N ARG A 68 -16.92 39.85 10.23
CA ARG A 68 -17.67 39.09 11.24
C ARG A 68 -19.17 39.39 11.19
N TRP A 69 -19.54 40.66 11.05
CA TRP A 69 -20.92 41.07 10.87
C TRP A 69 -21.53 40.51 9.58
N TYR A 70 -20.82 40.56 8.45
CA TYR A 70 -21.27 40.03 7.16
C TYR A 70 -21.57 38.54 7.24
N ARG A 71 -20.63 37.75 7.77
CA ARG A 71 -20.82 36.30 7.98
C ARG A 71 -21.96 36.00 8.95
N HIS A 72 -22.15 36.83 9.97
CA HIS A 72 -23.22 36.67 10.95
C HIS A 72 -24.59 36.92 10.33
N ILE A 73 -24.73 37.96 9.49
CA ILE A 73 -25.96 38.19 8.74
C ILE A 73 -26.17 37.10 7.69
N GLU A 74 -25.17 36.77 6.88
CA GLU A 74 -25.26 35.75 5.83
C GLU A 74 -25.71 34.37 6.36
N ALA A 75 -25.23 33.98 7.55
CA ALA A 75 -25.60 32.71 8.18
C ALA A 75 -27.08 32.64 8.63
N ILE A 76 -27.74 33.80 8.82
CA ILE A 76 -29.12 33.90 9.35
C ILE A 76 -30.08 34.41 8.27
N TYR A 77 -29.57 35.16 7.29
CA TYR A 77 -30.33 35.76 6.21
C TYR A 77 -30.69 34.70 5.17
N ASP A 78 -31.83 34.05 5.39
CA ASP A 78 -32.48 33.25 4.36
C ASP A 78 -33.19 34.21 3.40
N GLY A 79 -32.65 34.38 2.20
CA GLY A 79 -33.14 35.30 1.16
C GLY A 79 -34.59 35.04 0.69
N SER A 80 -35.30 34.10 1.32
CA SER A 80 -36.70 33.73 1.07
C SER A 80 -37.74 34.42 1.96
N SER A 81 -37.34 35.28 2.92
CA SER A 81 -38.28 35.98 3.81
C SER A 81 -38.92 37.23 3.19
N GLU A 82 -39.91 37.01 2.30
CA GLU A 82 -40.87 38.03 1.85
C GLU A 82 -42.24 37.96 2.55
N LYS A 83 -42.39 37.22 3.66
CA LYS A 83 -43.65 37.14 4.40
C LYS A 83 -43.54 37.78 5.79
N ASN A 84 -43.75 39.09 5.82
CA ASN A 84 -44.15 39.80 7.04
C ASN A 84 -45.54 39.30 7.49
N GLU A 85 -45.60 38.31 8.38
CA GLU A 85 -46.76 38.16 9.25
C GLU A 85 -46.47 38.78 10.62
N PRO A 86 -47.29 39.73 11.10
CA PRO A 86 -47.11 40.28 12.44
C PRO A 86 -47.41 39.18 13.47
N CYS A 87 -46.45 38.96 14.38
CA CYS A 87 -46.56 38.03 15.49
C CYS A 87 -47.81 38.38 16.33
N LYS A 88 -48.90 37.62 16.17
CA LYS A 88 -50.07 37.72 17.03
C LYS A 88 -49.71 37.15 18.40
N LEU A 89 -49.59 38.01 19.41
CA LEU A 89 -49.53 37.62 20.81
C LEU A 89 -50.81 36.87 21.19
N GLN A 90 -50.78 35.54 21.10
CA GLN A 90 -51.82 34.69 21.66
C GLN A 90 -51.62 34.61 23.19
N THR A 91 -52.54 35.21 23.92
CA THR A 91 -52.65 35.07 25.37
C THR A 91 -53.34 33.75 25.72
N SER A 92 -52.63 32.62 25.62
CA SER A 92 -53.14 31.34 26.13
C SER A 92 -52.77 31.16 27.60
N LYS A 93 -53.79 31.07 28.47
CA LYS A 93 -53.66 30.68 29.89
C LYS A 93 -53.44 29.17 30.03
N GLY A 94 -52.36 28.65 29.46
CA GLY A 94 -51.91 27.26 29.64
C GLY A 94 -50.52 27.23 30.27
N LYS A 95 -50.22 26.23 31.11
CA LYS A 95 -48.84 25.97 31.57
C LYS A 95 -47.95 25.83 30.33
N ARG A 96 -47.00 26.76 30.15
CA ARG A 96 -46.02 26.69 29.06
C ARG A 96 -45.23 25.40 29.21
N VAL A 97 -45.42 24.47 28.29
CA VAL A 97 -44.57 23.28 28.13
C VAL A 97 -43.53 23.62 27.06
N GLN A 98 -42.30 23.14 27.21
CA GLN A 98 -41.31 23.32 26.16
C GLN A 98 -41.82 22.72 24.85
N PRO A 99 -41.63 23.42 23.71
CA PRO A 99 -41.96 22.86 22.41
C PRO A 99 -41.17 21.57 22.19
N SER A 100 -41.78 20.60 21.52
CA SER A 100 -41.11 19.37 21.09
C SER A 100 -39.95 19.74 20.17
N TRP A 101 -38.72 19.45 20.58
CA TRP A 101 -37.55 19.60 19.72
C TRP A 101 -37.52 18.46 18.69
N SER A 102 -37.37 18.82 17.42
CA SER A 102 -37.03 17.88 16.35
C SER A 102 -35.70 18.30 15.72
N PRO A 103 -34.78 17.36 15.42
CA PRO A 103 -33.56 17.67 14.69
C PRO A 103 -33.88 18.20 13.29
N PRO A 104 -33.01 19.04 12.68
CA PRO A 104 -33.15 19.46 11.28
C PRO A 104 -33.24 18.25 10.33
N GLU A 105 -34.07 18.33 9.29
CA GLU A 105 -34.17 17.26 8.29
C GLU A 105 -32.84 17.03 7.57
N GLY A 106 -32.17 15.94 7.94
CA GLY A 106 -31.40 15.10 7.04
C GLY A 106 -30.16 15.71 6.37
N THR A 107 -29.13 16.07 7.12
CA THR A 107 -27.77 15.87 6.58
C THR A 107 -27.55 14.36 6.46
N LYS A 108 -27.83 13.76 5.29
CA LYS A 108 -27.44 12.37 5.02
C LYS A 108 -25.93 12.29 5.15
N HIS A 109 -25.43 11.82 6.30
CA HIS A 109 -24.00 11.56 6.46
C HIS A 109 -23.58 10.55 5.40
N SER A 110 -22.61 10.91 4.56
CA SER A 110 -22.04 9.98 3.57
C SER A 110 -21.57 8.72 4.30
N ARG A 111 -22.08 7.55 3.89
CA ARG A 111 -21.63 6.26 4.42
C ARG A 111 -20.45 5.78 3.58
N LEU A 112 -19.43 5.24 4.24
CA LEU A 112 -18.33 4.61 3.52
C LEU A 112 -18.82 3.30 2.87
N CYS A 113 -18.61 3.17 1.57
CA CYS A 113 -18.75 1.90 0.87
C CYS A 113 -17.40 1.46 0.30
N LEU A 114 -17.07 0.19 0.46
CA LEU A 114 -15.87 -0.44 -0.11
C LEU A 114 -16.28 -1.51 -1.11
N TYR A 115 -15.46 -1.70 -2.15
CA TYR A 115 -15.64 -2.81 -3.06
C TYR A 115 -15.15 -4.09 -2.38
N ASN A 116 -16.04 -5.06 -2.21
CA ASN A 116 -15.72 -6.35 -1.61
C ASN A 116 -15.46 -7.39 -2.70
N SER A 117 -14.22 -7.86 -2.82
CA SER A 117 -13.84 -8.86 -3.83
C SER A 117 -14.62 -10.17 -3.70
N LEU A 118 -15.10 -10.54 -2.50
CA LEU A 118 -15.91 -11.74 -2.29
C LEU A 118 -17.30 -11.63 -2.94
N THR A 119 -17.93 -10.45 -2.87
CA THR A 119 -19.29 -10.24 -3.41
C THR A 119 -19.29 -9.51 -4.75
N ARG A 120 -18.12 -9.05 -5.21
CA ARG A 120 -17.89 -8.28 -6.43
C ARG A 120 -18.77 -7.02 -6.50
N SER A 121 -19.10 -6.44 -5.35
CA SER A 121 -20.02 -5.32 -5.22
C SER A 121 -19.52 -4.27 -4.23
N LYS A 122 -20.08 -3.06 -4.30
CA LYS A 122 -19.83 -2.02 -3.30
C LYS A 122 -20.75 -2.23 -2.10
N GLU A 123 -20.16 -2.50 -0.95
CA GLU A 123 -20.88 -2.75 0.30
C GLU A 123 -20.63 -1.65 1.30
N ILE A 124 -21.60 -1.40 2.16
CA ILE A 124 -21.42 -0.49 3.28
C ILE A 124 -20.36 -1.08 4.21
N PHE A 125 -19.30 -0.32 4.46
CA PHE A 125 -18.26 -0.75 5.38
C PHE A 125 -18.75 -0.69 6.82
N GLN A 126 -18.76 -1.84 7.48
CA GLN A 126 -19.19 -2.00 8.87
C GLN A 126 -18.08 -2.70 9.67
N PRO A 127 -17.37 -1.99 10.56
CA PRO A 127 -16.37 -2.62 11.41
C PRO A 127 -17.00 -3.60 12.40
N GLN A 128 -16.22 -4.62 12.81
CA GLN A 128 -16.65 -5.64 13.77
C GLN A 128 -16.88 -5.09 15.18
N ASN A 129 -16.13 -4.05 15.58
CA ASN A 129 -16.22 -3.48 16.93
C ASN A 129 -16.23 -1.93 16.88
N GLY A 130 -17.43 -1.35 16.90
CA GLY A 130 -17.61 0.09 16.92
C GLY A 130 -16.89 0.80 15.77
N LYS A 131 -15.94 1.68 16.10
CA LYS A 131 -15.10 2.40 15.13
C LYS A 131 -13.74 1.75 14.90
N LYS A 132 -13.42 0.65 15.59
CA LYS A 132 -12.13 -0.02 15.49
C LYS A 132 -12.07 -0.86 14.21
N VAL A 133 -11.05 -0.63 13.41
CA VAL A 133 -10.76 -1.37 12.17
C VAL A 133 -9.43 -2.08 12.35
N LEU A 134 -9.47 -3.42 12.35
CA LEU A 134 -8.27 -4.24 12.25
C LEU A 134 -7.99 -4.50 10.77
N TRP A 135 -6.82 -4.09 10.29
CA TRP A 135 -6.50 -4.17 8.87
C TRP A 135 -5.13 -4.82 8.69
N TYR A 136 -5.08 -5.86 7.86
CA TYR A 136 -3.85 -6.46 7.36
C TYR A 136 -3.66 -6.17 5.87
N CYS A 137 -2.45 -5.82 5.46
CA CYS A 137 -2.02 -5.85 4.06
C CYS A 137 -0.78 -6.74 3.90
N CYS A 138 -0.73 -7.50 2.82
CA CYS A 138 0.51 -8.19 2.42
C CYS A 138 1.60 -7.15 2.13
N GLY A 139 2.77 -7.33 2.72
CA GLY A 139 3.95 -6.53 2.40
C GLY A 139 4.86 -7.20 1.37
N PRO A 140 6.06 -6.66 1.16
CA PRO A 140 6.94 -7.05 0.06
C PRO A 140 7.69 -8.36 0.34
N THR A 141 8.03 -9.07 -0.73
CA THR A 141 9.12 -10.05 -0.72
C THR A 141 10.43 -9.31 -0.98
N VAL A 142 11.29 -9.25 0.03
CA VAL A 142 12.49 -8.39 0.06
C VAL A 142 13.69 -9.09 -0.58
N TYR A 143 13.66 -9.30 -1.90
CA TYR A 143 14.77 -9.93 -2.64
C TYR A 143 15.44 -9.00 -3.66
N ASP A 144 14.77 -7.90 -4.01
CA ASP A 144 15.21 -6.91 -5.01
C ASP A 144 14.55 -5.54 -4.73
N ALA A 145 14.92 -4.54 -5.52
CA ALA A 145 14.38 -3.19 -5.43
C ALA A 145 12.85 -3.14 -5.64
N SER A 146 12.20 -2.19 -4.97
CA SER A 146 10.77 -1.98 -5.14
C SER A 146 10.46 -1.38 -6.51
N HIS A 147 9.60 -2.03 -7.28
CA HIS A 147 9.14 -1.50 -8.57
C HIS A 147 7.87 -0.64 -8.43
N MET A 148 7.50 0.07 -9.50
CA MET A 148 6.32 0.96 -9.54
C MET A 148 4.99 0.30 -9.13
N GLY A 149 4.83 -1.02 -9.37
CA GLY A 149 3.67 -1.77 -8.87
C GLY A 149 3.53 -1.76 -7.34
N HIS A 150 4.64 -1.82 -6.61
CA HIS A 150 4.66 -1.71 -5.15
C HIS A 150 4.26 -0.30 -4.73
N ALA A 151 4.91 0.72 -5.29
CA ALA A 151 4.58 2.13 -5.01
C ALA A 151 3.09 2.41 -5.20
N ARG A 152 2.51 2.01 -6.34
CA ARG A 152 1.07 2.15 -6.61
C ARG A 152 0.21 1.51 -5.51
N SER A 153 0.56 0.29 -5.09
CA SER A 153 -0.23 -0.47 -4.12
C SER A 153 -0.18 0.17 -2.73
N TYR A 154 1.01 0.45 -2.21
CA TYR A 154 1.18 1.01 -0.86
C TYR A 154 0.67 2.45 -0.76
N ILE A 155 0.85 3.27 -1.80
CA ILE A 155 0.24 4.61 -1.86
C ILE A 155 -1.30 4.51 -1.84
N SER A 156 -1.88 3.57 -2.61
CA SER A 156 -3.33 3.38 -2.64
C SER A 156 -3.87 2.98 -1.26
N PHE A 157 -3.19 2.06 -0.56
CA PHE A 157 -3.57 1.66 0.79
C PHE A 157 -3.40 2.79 1.80
N ASP A 158 -2.34 3.60 1.69
CA ASP A 158 -2.13 4.75 2.56
C ASP A 158 -3.21 5.84 2.38
N ILE A 159 -3.58 6.14 1.13
CA ILE A 159 -4.71 7.04 0.83
C ILE A 159 -5.99 6.52 1.48
N LEU A 160 -6.29 5.23 1.33
CA LEU A 160 -7.46 4.61 1.96
C LEU A 160 -7.39 4.70 3.49
N ARG A 161 -6.24 4.42 4.11
CA ARG A 161 -6.02 4.55 5.55
C ARG A 161 -6.28 5.98 6.03
N ARG A 162 -5.77 6.98 5.32
CA ARG A 162 -5.99 8.40 5.62
C ARG A 162 -7.46 8.78 5.48
N ILE A 163 -8.17 8.32 4.45
CA ILE A 163 -9.61 8.56 4.30
C ILE A 163 -10.39 7.93 5.46
N LEU A 164 -10.09 6.68 5.83
CA LEU A 164 -10.73 5.99 6.95
C LEU A 164 -10.53 6.74 8.27
N ARG A 165 -9.30 7.13 8.59
CA ARG A 165 -8.93 7.78 9.85
C ARG A 165 -9.35 9.25 9.89
N ASP A 166 -9.02 10.01 8.85
CA ASP A 166 -9.08 11.47 8.91
C ASP A 166 -10.44 12.01 8.46
N TYR A 167 -11.12 11.35 7.52
CA TYR A 167 -12.46 11.75 7.07
C TYR A 167 -13.56 11.00 7.85
N PHE A 168 -13.54 9.66 7.86
CA PHE A 168 -14.57 8.86 8.52
C PHE A 168 -14.37 8.67 10.03
N LYS A 169 -13.22 9.08 10.57
CA LYS A 169 -12.89 9.01 12.01
C LYS A 169 -12.91 7.58 12.56
N TYR A 170 -12.51 6.60 11.76
CA TYR A 170 -12.24 5.23 12.22
C TYR A 170 -10.91 5.15 12.98
N ASP A 171 -10.86 4.26 13.96
CA ASP A 171 -9.64 3.90 14.69
C ASP A 171 -9.01 2.69 13.97
N VAL A 172 -8.03 2.97 13.11
CA VAL A 172 -7.41 1.98 12.23
C VAL A 172 -6.14 1.45 12.87
N PHE A 173 -6.11 0.13 13.11
CA PHE A 173 -4.92 -0.62 13.53
C PHE A 173 -4.41 -1.46 12.35
N TYR A 174 -3.30 -1.04 11.78
CA TYR A 174 -2.75 -1.55 10.52
C TYR A 174 -1.53 -2.45 10.75
N CYS A 175 -1.63 -3.70 10.29
CA CYS A 175 -0.57 -4.69 10.31
C CYS A 175 -0.07 -4.98 8.89
N MET A 176 1.23 -5.15 8.73
CA MET A 176 1.86 -5.52 7.46
C MET A 176 2.96 -6.54 7.71
N ASN A 177 3.06 -7.59 6.89
CA ASN A 177 4.16 -8.52 6.99
C ASN A 177 5.35 -8.09 6.12
N ILE A 178 6.54 -8.63 6.37
CA ILE A 178 7.65 -8.65 5.42
C ILE A 178 7.93 -10.12 5.10
N THR A 179 7.92 -10.47 3.81
CA THR A 179 8.28 -11.81 3.36
C THR A 179 9.80 -11.86 3.20
N ASP A 180 10.50 -12.24 4.26
CA ASP A 180 11.96 -12.35 4.32
C ASP A 180 12.48 -13.79 4.18
N ILE A 181 11.58 -14.75 3.96
CA ILE A 181 11.86 -16.14 3.58
C ILE A 181 11.02 -16.46 2.34
N ASP A 182 11.68 -16.73 1.21
CA ASP A 182 11.04 -17.08 -0.06
C ASP A 182 12.06 -17.76 -0.98
N ASP A 183 11.61 -18.61 -1.90
CA ASP A 183 12.46 -19.28 -2.89
C ASP A 183 13.27 -18.27 -3.75
N LYS A 184 12.70 -17.09 -4.05
CA LYS A 184 13.39 -16.00 -4.77
C LYS A 184 14.51 -15.37 -3.94
N ILE A 185 14.31 -15.21 -2.63
CA ILE A 185 15.33 -14.70 -1.71
C ILE A 185 16.48 -15.70 -1.61
N ILE A 186 16.16 -16.99 -1.42
CA ILE A 186 17.15 -18.06 -1.32
C ILE A 186 18.00 -18.12 -2.58
N LYS A 187 17.35 -18.17 -3.75
CA LYS A 187 18.04 -18.21 -5.04
C LYS A 187 18.91 -16.97 -5.24
N ARG A 188 18.39 -15.76 -5.04
CA ARG A 188 19.14 -14.52 -5.26
C ARG A 188 20.30 -14.35 -4.28
N ALA A 189 20.13 -14.72 -3.01
CA ALA A 189 21.19 -14.64 -2.01
C ALA A 189 22.35 -15.58 -2.35
N ARG A 190 22.03 -16.80 -2.78
CA ARG A 190 23.01 -17.81 -3.18
C ARG A 190 23.75 -17.43 -4.46
N GLN A 191 23.02 -16.94 -5.46
CA GLN A 191 23.56 -16.37 -6.70
C GLN A 191 24.55 -15.24 -6.42
N ASN A 192 24.14 -14.24 -5.63
CA ASN A 192 25.00 -13.11 -5.28
C ASN A 192 26.26 -13.59 -4.54
N TYR A 193 26.12 -14.48 -3.56
CA TYR A 193 27.24 -15.02 -2.80
C TYR A 193 28.25 -15.77 -3.69
N LEU A 194 27.76 -16.66 -4.56
CA LEU A 194 28.62 -17.45 -5.44
C LEU A 194 29.30 -16.59 -6.50
N PHE A 195 28.59 -15.62 -7.07
CA PHE A 195 29.15 -14.68 -8.05
C PHE A 195 30.24 -13.81 -7.42
N GLU A 196 30.00 -13.30 -6.21
CA GLU A 196 31.01 -12.51 -5.50
C GLU A 196 32.28 -13.31 -5.21
N ARG A 197 32.14 -14.56 -4.77
CA ARG A 197 33.29 -15.48 -4.61
C ARG A 197 34.01 -15.76 -5.92
N TYR A 198 33.25 -15.95 -7.01
CA TYR A 198 33.83 -16.16 -8.34
C TYR A 198 34.67 -14.94 -8.76
N ARG A 199 34.16 -13.73 -8.52
CA ARG A 199 34.88 -12.46 -8.77
C ARG A 199 36.13 -12.32 -7.89
N GLU A 200 36.03 -12.61 -6.60
CA GLU A 200 37.15 -12.54 -5.64
C GLU A 200 38.29 -13.51 -5.99
N ASN A 201 37.97 -14.68 -6.54
CA ASN A 201 38.95 -15.68 -6.98
C ASN A 201 39.75 -15.24 -8.23
N LYS A 202 39.40 -14.11 -8.86
CA LYS A 202 40.10 -13.52 -10.01
C LYS A 202 40.39 -14.53 -11.13
N SER A 203 39.32 -15.05 -11.75
CA SER A 203 39.42 -15.92 -12.93
C SER A 203 40.33 -15.32 -13.99
N THR A 204 41.12 -16.16 -14.67
CA THR A 204 41.89 -15.69 -15.83
C THR A 204 40.95 -15.34 -17.00
N PRO A 205 41.36 -14.49 -17.94
CA PRO A 205 40.55 -14.19 -19.13
C PRO A 205 40.09 -15.42 -19.90
N ASP A 206 40.97 -16.40 -20.08
CA ASP A 206 40.64 -17.67 -20.74
C ASP A 206 39.60 -18.48 -19.96
N GLN A 207 39.72 -18.51 -18.62
CA GLN A 207 38.75 -19.18 -17.77
C GLN A 207 37.38 -18.50 -17.84
N LEU A 208 37.33 -17.17 -17.75
CA LEU A 208 36.07 -16.42 -17.85
C LEU A 208 35.38 -16.68 -19.19
N LEU A 209 36.13 -16.64 -20.30
CA LEU A 209 35.59 -16.93 -21.64
C LEU A 209 35.04 -18.37 -21.71
N GLN A 210 35.72 -19.33 -21.09
CA GLN A 210 35.24 -20.71 -21.08
C GLN A 210 33.98 -20.87 -20.20
N ASP A 211 33.96 -20.27 -19.02
CA ASP A 211 32.83 -20.35 -18.09
C ASP A 211 31.59 -19.67 -18.67
N VAL A 212 31.73 -18.49 -19.29
CA VAL A 212 30.62 -17.81 -20.00
C VAL A 212 30.11 -18.65 -21.17
N ARG A 213 30.99 -19.30 -21.93
CA ARG A 213 30.59 -20.19 -23.03
C ARG A 213 29.76 -21.36 -22.51
N THR A 214 30.24 -22.03 -21.46
CA THR A 214 29.51 -23.17 -20.86
C THR A 214 28.20 -22.74 -20.21
N ALA A 215 28.16 -21.56 -19.58
CA ALA A 215 26.95 -21.02 -18.96
C ALA A 215 25.91 -20.54 -20.00
N SER A 216 26.34 -20.22 -21.22
CA SER A 216 25.45 -19.79 -22.32
C SER A 216 24.59 -20.92 -22.89
N GLU A 217 25.02 -22.17 -22.78
CA GLU A 217 24.26 -23.35 -23.25
C GLU A 217 22.89 -23.50 -22.54
N PRO A 218 22.82 -23.65 -21.20
CA PRO A 218 21.55 -23.77 -20.50
C PRO A 218 20.71 -22.47 -20.59
N PHE A 219 21.36 -21.31 -20.65
CA PHE A 219 20.67 -20.03 -20.84
C PHE A 219 19.93 -19.97 -22.18
N SER A 220 20.56 -20.48 -23.25
CA SER A 220 19.95 -20.51 -24.59
C SER A 220 18.76 -21.46 -24.66
N VAL A 221 18.82 -22.60 -23.95
CA VAL A 221 17.67 -23.52 -23.81
C VAL A 221 16.51 -22.79 -23.11
N LYS A 222 16.76 -22.18 -21.96
CA LYS A 222 15.77 -21.40 -21.19
C LYS A 222 15.15 -20.26 -22.00
N LEU A 223 15.95 -19.58 -22.82
CA LEU A 223 15.47 -18.53 -23.72
C LEU A 223 14.50 -19.09 -24.77
N ASN A 224 14.83 -20.24 -25.38
CA ASN A 224 13.99 -20.87 -26.40
C ASN A 224 12.67 -21.42 -25.84
N GLU A 225 12.68 -21.90 -24.60
CA GLU A 225 11.48 -22.40 -23.91
C GLU A 225 10.60 -21.29 -23.33
N THR A 226 11.11 -20.05 -23.24
CA THR A 226 10.35 -18.92 -22.72
C THR A 226 9.30 -18.48 -23.74
N THR A 227 8.03 -18.59 -23.36
CA THR A 227 6.87 -18.25 -24.19
C THR A 227 6.35 -16.83 -23.96
N ASP A 228 6.57 -16.28 -22.76
CA ASP A 228 6.15 -14.92 -22.42
C ASP A 228 7.00 -13.89 -23.22
N PRO A 229 6.36 -12.99 -23.98
CA PRO A 229 7.08 -12.10 -24.91
C PRO A 229 7.99 -11.11 -24.19
N ASP A 230 7.56 -10.56 -23.07
CA ASP A 230 8.33 -9.56 -22.32
C ASP A 230 9.55 -10.22 -21.65
N LYS A 231 9.34 -11.39 -21.04
CA LYS A 231 10.43 -12.19 -20.47
C LYS A 231 11.41 -12.66 -21.53
N LYS A 232 10.94 -13.06 -22.71
CA LYS A 232 11.79 -13.47 -23.83
C LYS A 232 12.64 -12.30 -24.32
N GLN A 233 12.02 -11.14 -24.54
CA GLN A 233 12.74 -9.93 -24.93
C GLN A 233 13.82 -9.54 -23.90
N MET A 234 13.53 -9.66 -22.61
CA MET A 234 14.50 -9.43 -21.54
C MET A 234 15.70 -10.39 -21.64
N LEU A 235 15.45 -11.69 -21.82
CA LEU A 235 16.50 -12.70 -21.95
C LEU A 235 17.35 -12.50 -23.22
N GLU A 236 16.73 -12.10 -24.34
CA GLU A 236 17.45 -11.76 -25.59
C GLU A 236 18.38 -10.58 -25.39
N ARG A 237 17.94 -9.54 -24.66
CA ARG A 237 18.80 -8.39 -24.31
C ARG A 237 20.02 -8.81 -23.51
N ILE A 238 19.84 -9.68 -22.51
CA ILE A 238 20.95 -10.23 -21.71
C ILE A 238 21.91 -11.02 -22.61
N GLN A 239 21.41 -11.94 -23.44
CA GLN A 239 22.25 -12.73 -24.35
C GLN A 239 23.06 -11.84 -25.30
N ASN A 240 22.43 -10.81 -25.86
CA ASN A 240 23.08 -9.88 -26.77
C ASN A 240 24.15 -9.05 -26.05
N ALA A 241 23.88 -8.55 -24.85
CA ALA A 241 24.83 -7.79 -24.05
C ALA A 241 26.08 -8.64 -23.71
N VAL A 242 25.87 -9.89 -23.26
CA VAL A 242 26.95 -10.84 -22.99
C VAL A 242 27.78 -11.09 -24.25
N LYS A 243 27.13 -11.37 -25.39
CA LYS A 243 27.83 -11.59 -26.65
C LYS A 243 28.66 -10.37 -27.08
N SER A 244 28.09 -9.18 -26.98
CA SER A 244 28.78 -7.92 -27.31
C SER A 244 29.98 -7.65 -26.41
N ALA A 245 30.00 -8.14 -25.17
CA ALA A 245 31.16 -8.06 -24.28
C ALA A 245 32.16 -9.22 -24.47
N PHE A 246 31.67 -10.39 -24.92
CA PHE A 246 32.47 -11.60 -25.09
C PHE A 246 33.47 -11.49 -26.25
N ASP A 247 32.99 -11.11 -27.44
CA ASP A 247 33.81 -11.07 -28.65
C ASP A 247 35.02 -10.13 -28.51
N PRO A 248 34.90 -8.91 -27.94
CA PRO A 248 36.04 -8.03 -27.72
C PRO A 248 37.10 -8.60 -26.77
N LEU A 249 36.69 -9.29 -25.70
CA LEU A 249 37.65 -9.92 -24.79
C LEU A 249 38.37 -11.08 -25.48
N GLN A 250 37.64 -11.93 -26.19
CA GLN A 250 38.21 -13.05 -26.93
C GLN A 250 39.25 -12.58 -27.95
N GLN A 251 38.92 -11.54 -28.72
CA GLN A 251 39.85 -10.94 -29.68
C GLN A 251 41.07 -10.32 -29.01
N ALA A 252 40.90 -9.65 -27.87
CA ALA A 252 42.02 -9.05 -27.13
C ALA A 252 43.02 -10.10 -26.63
N VAL A 253 42.51 -11.22 -26.10
CA VAL A 253 43.33 -12.34 -25.63
C VAL A 253 44.07 -13.00 -26.81
N GLN A 254 43.38 -13.26 -27.92
CA GLN A 254 44.00 -13.83 -29.13
C GLN A 254 45.07 -12.94 -29.75
N ALA A 255 44.80 -11.63 -29.81
CA ALA A 255 45.74 -10.63 -30.32
C ALA A 255 46.87 -10.27 -29.34
N LYS A 256 46.86 -10.84 -28.12
CA LYS A 256 47.84 -10.57 -27.05
C LYS A 256 48.00 -9.08 -26.76
N LEU A 257 46.88 -8.37 -26.65
CA LEU A 257 46.86 -6.95 -26.30
C LEU A 257 47.47 -6.69 -24.91
N PRO A 258 47.84 -5.44 -24.59
CA PRO A 258 48.35 -5.09 -23.26
C PRO A 258 47.41 -5.54 -22.13
N ALA A 259 47.99 -5.94 -21.00
CA ALA A 259 47.25 -6.51 -19.86
C ALA A 259 46.16 -5.57 -19.33
N GLU A 260 46.39 -4.25 -19.34
CA GLU A 260 45.41 -3.24 -18.92
C GLU A 260 44.14 -3.28 -19.79
N GLU A 261 44.29 -3.44 -21.10
CA GLU A 261 43.18 -3.51 -22.05
C GLU A 261 42.38 -4.81 -21.89
N ILE A 262 43.09 -5.93 -21.67
CA ILE A 262 42.47 -7.24 -21.40
C ILE A 262 41.69 -7.19 -20.08
N ASN A 263 42.27 -6.62 -19.02
CA ASN A 263 41.62 -6.50 -17.73
C ASN A 263 40.36 -5.62 -17.79
N ARG A 264 40.40 -4.53 -18.54
CA ARG A 264 39.22 -3.69 -18.75
C ARG A 264 38.08 -4.47 -19.42
N ARG A 265 38.38 -5.21 -20.48
CA ARG A 265 37.38 -6.04 -21.19
C ARG A 265 36.93 -7.24 -20.35
N HIS A 266 37.80 -7.77 -19.51
CA HIS A 266 37.49 -8.83 -18.54
C HIS A 266 36.41 -8.35 -17.57
N GLU A 267 36.59 -7.18 -16.95
CA GLU A 267 35.59 -6.61 -16.05
C GLU A 267 34.27 -6.28 -16.75
N THR A 268 34.31 -5.80 -18.00
CA THR A 268 33.09 -5.58 -18.78
C THR A 268 32.33 -6.89 -19.02
N LEU A 269 33.01 -7.95 -19.46
CA LEU A 269 32.35 -9.25 -19.65
C LEU A 269 31.81 -9.81 -18.33
N LEU A 270 32.57 -9.69 -17.25
CA LEU A 270 32.15 -10.17 -15.93
C LEU A 270 30.86 -9.47 -15.47
N GLN A 271 30.74 -8.17 -15.71
CA GLN A 271 29.56 -7.37 -15.38
C GLN A 271 28.35 -7.75 -16.24
N GLU A 272 28.51 -7.80 -17.57
CA GLU A 272 27.41 -8.13 -18.48
C GLU A 272 26.95 -9.59 -18.35
N ALA A 273 27.87 -10.50 -18.03
CA ALA A 273 27.57 -11.92 -17.82
C ALA A 273 27.12 -12.26 -16.39
N LYS A 274 26.91 -11.27 -15.51
CA LYS A 274 26.58 -11.50 -14.10
C LYS A 274 25.40 -12.45 -13.92
N ASP A 275 24.26 -12.19 -14.56
CA ASP A 275 23.05 -12.98 -14.35
C ASP A 275 23.20 -14.41 -14.88
N LEU A 276 23.83 -14.54 -16.06
CA LEU A 276 24.10 -15.80 -16.73
C LEU A 276 25.07 -16.67 -15.92
N LEU A 277 26.18 -16.10 -15.45
CA LEU A 277 27.14 -16.77 -14.59
C LEU A 277 26.53 -17.10 -13.23
N SER A 278 25.72 -16.21 -12.65
CA SER A 278 25.09 -16.44 -11.36
C SER A 278 24.15 -17.66 -11.39
N ASP A 279 23.29 -17.79 -12.40
CA ASP A 279 22.39 -18.96 -12.54
C ASP A 279 23.18 -20.27 -12.74
N TRP A 280 24.27 -20.21 -13.51
CA TRP A 280 25.16 -21.35 -13.73
C TRP A 280 25.95 -21.78 -12.49
N LEU A 281 26.54 -20.81 -11.77
CA LEU A 281 27.26 -21.04 -10.52
C LEU A 281 26.31 -21.63 -9.47
N ASP A 282 25.09 -21.09 -9.38
CA ASP A 282 24.05 -21.57 -8.48
C ASP A 282 23.67 -23.04 -8.74
N THR A 283 23.55 -23.41 -10.01
CA THR A 283 23.27 -24.78 -10.43
C THR A 283 24.40 -25.74 -10.06
N LYS A 284 25.67 -25.32 -10.19
CA LYS A 284 26.83 -26.18 -9.90
C LYS A 284 27.19 -26.27 -8.42
N PHE A 285 27.12 -25.14 -7.72
CA PHE A 285 27.73 -24.98 -6.40
C PHE A 285 26.71 -24.59 -5.32
N GLY A 286 25.44 -24.35 -5.67
CA GLY A 286 24.41 -23.92 -4.74
C GLY A 286 24.24 -24.88 -3.56
N SER A 287 24.28 -26.20 -3.81
CA SER A 287 24.17 -27.22 -2.75
C SER A 287 25.33 -27.23 -1.75
N GLN A 288 26.46 -26.60 -2.09
CA GLN A 288 27.67 -26.54 -1.26
C GLN A 288 27.70 -25.30 -0.36
N VAL A 289 26.73 -24.39 -0.51
CA VAL A 289 26.66 -23.18 0.30
C VAL A 289 26.25 -23.52 1.73
N THR A 290 27.09 -23.16 2.69
CA THR A 290 26.88 -23.44 4.13
C THR A 290 26.72 -22.20 4.97
N ASP A 291 27.06 -21.02 4.44
CA ASP A 291 26.85 -19.75 5.14
C ASP A 291 25.38 -19.32 5.05
N ASN A 292 24.60 -19.71 6.04
CA ASN A 292 23.18 -19.34 6.13
C ASN A 292 22.97 -17.84 6.40
N SER A 293 24.00 -17.08 6.78
CA SER A 293 23.84 -15.64 7.05
C SER A 293 23.44 -14.86 5.80
N ILE A 294 23.76 -15.36 4.60
CA ILE A 294 23.40 -14.72 3.33
C ILE A 294 21.88 -14.58 3.17
N PHE A 295 21.11 -15.53 3.71
CA PHE A 295 19.64 -15.54 3.65
C PHE A 295 18.99 -14.53 4.60
N SER A 296 19.76 -13.95 5.53
CA SER A 296 19.31 -12.84 6.39
C SER A 296 19.84 -11.48 5.92
N LYS A 297 21.04 -11.44 5.32
CA LYS A 297 21.69 -10.20 4.88
C LYS A 297 20.96 -9.55 3.69
N LEU A 298 20.64 -10.35 2.66
CA LEU A 298 19.94 -9.86 1.47
C LEU A 298 18.56 -9.26 1.81
N PRO A 299 17.66 -9.96 2.51
CA PRO A 299 16.35 -9.40 2.81
C PRO A 299 16.40 -8.20 3.75
N LYS A 300 17.29 -8.20 4.74
CA LYS A 300 17.48 -7.05 5.62
C LYS A 300 17.92 -5.79 4.87
N PHE A 301 18.78 -5.94 3.85
CA PHE A 301 19.18 -4.83 3.00
C PHE A 301 17.98 -4.28 2.21
N TRP A 302 17.25 -5.14 1.50
CA TRP A 302 16.12 -4.71 0.67
C TRP A 302 14.91 -4.25 1.47
N GLU A 303 14.68 -4.77 2.67
CA GLU A 303 13.71 -4.23 3.62
C GLU A 303 14.04 -2.78 3.98
N GLY A 304 15.32 -2.49 4.25
CA GLY A 304 15.80 -1.14 4.51
C GLY A 304 15.56 -0.20 3.32
N GLU A 305 15.87 -0.63 2.10
CA GLU A 305 15.62 0.15 0.88
C GLU A 305 14.11 0.36 0.65
N PHE A 306 13.28 -0.67 0.86
CA PHE A 306 11.83 -0.55 0.79
C PHE A 306 11.29 0.52 1.74
N HIS A 307 11.78 0.57 2.99
CA HIS A 307 11.35 1.59 3.94
C HIS A 307 11.74 3.00 3.52
N LYS A 308 12.94 3.19 2.96
CA LYS A 308 13.37 4.48 2.40
C LYS A 308 12.46 4.92 1.25
N ASP A 309 12.10 3.98 0.36
CA ASP A 309 11.18 4.27 -0.74
C ASP A 309 9.80 4.67 -0.22
N MET A 310 9.25 3.95 0.77
CA MET A 310 7.96 4.26 1.36
C MET A 310 7.95 5.63 2.07
N GLU A 311 9.03 5.95 2.78
CA GLU A 311 9.22 7.26 3.42
C GLU A 311 9.29 8.38 2.38
N ALA A 312 10.06 8.20 1.31
CA ALA A 312 10.18 9.15 0.21
C ALA A 312 8.83 9.40 -0.50
N LEU A 313 7.97 8.38 -0.55
CA LEU A 313 6.62 8.44 -1.09
C LEU A 313 5.56 8.97 -0.08
N ASN A 314 5.98 9.34 1.13
CA ASN A 314 5.10 9.81 2.22
C ASN A 314 4.02 8.78 2.62
N VAL A 315 4.32 7.50 2.48
CA VAL A 315 3.49 6.40 2.96
C VAL A 315 3.68 6.26 4.47
N LEU A 316 2.60 6.21 5.24
CA LEU A 316 2.70 6.04 6.68
C LEU A 316 3.16 4.61 7.04
N PRO A 317 4.05 4.45 8.04
CA PRO A 317 4.44 3.12 8.49
C PRO A 317 3.25 2.36 9.08
N PRO A 318 3.25 1.01 9.01
CA PRO A 318 2.26 0.20 9.70
C PRO A 318 2.39 0.34 11.22
N ASP A 319 1.30 0.05 11.94
CA ASP A 319 1.30 0.02 13.41
C ASP A 319 2.02 -1.23 13.93
N VAL A 320 1.94 -2.33 13.17
CA VAL A 320 2.65 -3.59 13.42
C VAL A 320 3.32 -4.08 12.15
N LEU A 321 4.59 -4.45 12.27
CA LEU A 321 5.36 -5.09 11.21
C LEU A 321 5.84 -6.46 11.69
N THR A 322 5.57 -7.50 10.91
CA THR A 322 5.92 -8.89 11.25
C THR A 322 6.78 -9.52 10.16
N ARG A 323 7.94 -10.09 10.49
CA ARG A 323 8.76 -10.81 9.50
C ARG A 323 8.47 -12.30 9.56
N VAL A 324 8.48 -13.00 8.42
CA VAL A 324 8.21 -14.45 8.40
C VAL A 324 9.22 -15.19 9.29
N SER A 325 10.49 -14.80 9.25
CA SER A 325 11.55 -15.41 10.06
C SER A 325 11.33 -15.30 11.58
N GLU A 326 10.56 -14.33 12.05
CA GLU A 326 10.26 -14.10 13.47
C GLU A 326 9.13 -15.00 13.98
N TYR A 327 8.33 -15.60 13.08
CA TYR A 327 7.10 -16.34 13.41
C TYR A 327 7.15 -17.81 12.98
N VAL A 328 8.33 -18.34 12.62
CA VAL A 328 8.49 -19.74 12.19
C VAL A 328 7.84 -20.73 13.17
N PRO A 329 8.06 -20.66 14.50
CA PRO A 329 7.43 -21.58 15.45
C PRO A 329 5.89 -21.54 15.41
N GLU A 330 5.30 -20.35 15.34
CA GLU A 330 3.86 -20.15 15.28
C GLU A 330 3.26 -20.69 13.98
N ILE A 331 3.98 -20.53 12.85
CA ILE A 331 3.56 -21.10 11.57
C ILE A 331 3.63 -22.63 11.65
N VAL A 332 4.66 -23.23 12.26
CA VAL A 332 4.76 -24.69 12.45
C VAL A 332 3.55 -25.20 13.26
N ASP A 333 3.24 -24.53 14.38
CA ASP A 333 2.09 -24.88 15.21
C ASP A 333 0.76 -24.72 14.47
N PHE A 334 0.64 -23.71 13.61
CA PHE A 334 -0.54 -23.50 12.78
C PHE A 334 -0.70 -24.62 11.74
N VAL A 335 0.37 -24.98 11.03
CA VAL A 335 0.37 -26.09 10.07
C VAL A 335 0.08 -27.42 10.76
N LYS A 336 0.62 -27.64 11.97
CA LYS A 336 0.32 -28.83 12.76
C LYS A 336 -1.18 -28.95 13.02
N LYS A 337 -1.86 -27.86 13.40
CA LYS A 337 -3.32 -27.86 13.57
C LYS A 337 -4.08 -28.19 12.28
N ILE A 338 -3.59 -27.73 11.12
CA ILE A 338 -4.20 -28.06 9.82
C ILE A 338 -4.10 -29.58 9.56
N VAL A 339 -2.93 -30.17 9.82
CA VAL A 339 -2.68 -31.61 9.69
C VAL A 339 -3.52 -32.41 10.70
N ASP A 340 -3.57 -31.99 11.96
CA ASP A 340 -4.35 -32.64 13.03
C ASP A 340 -5.86 -32.61 12.75
N ASN A 341 -6.35 -31.53 12.12
CA ASN A 341 -7.73 -31.44 11.62
C ASN A 341 -7.97 -32.24 10.32
N GLY A 342 -6.94 -32.87 9.80
CA GLY A 342 -6.99 -33.74 8.63
C GLY A 342 -7.01 -33.00 7.28
N TYR A 343 -6.79 -31.68 7.25
CA TYR A 343 -6.75 -30.88 6.01
C TYR A 343 -5.35 -30.76 5.41
N GLY A 344 -4.32 -31.24 6.12
CA GLY A 344 -2.96 -31.33 5.63
C GLY A 344 -2.45 -32.76 5.61
N TYR A 345 -1.48 -33.03 4.75
CA TYR A 345 -0.78 -34.32 4.71
C TYR A 345 0.71 -34.15 4.45
N VAL A 346 1.50 -35.08 4.99
CA VAL A 346 2.95 -35.13 4.81
C VAL A 346 3.28 -35.99 3.59
N SER A 347 4.19 -35.52 2.75
CA SER A 347 4.73 -36.26 1.60
C SER A 347 6.19 -35.85 1.39
N ASN A 348 7.12 -36.81 1.40
CA ASN A 348 8.56 -36.60 1.23
C ASN A 348 9.17 -35.48 2.10
N GLY A 349 8.74 -35.39 3.36
CA GLY A 349 9.22 -34.37 4.32
C GLY A 349 8.66 -32.96 4.08
N SER A 350 7.77 -32.77 3.10
CA SER A 350 6.98 -31.55 2.91
C SER A 350 5.56 -31.77 3.43
N VAL A 351 4.84 -30.68 3.71
CA VAL A 351 3.44 -30.70 4.13
C VAL A 351 2.60 -29.95 3.10
N TYR A 352 1.54 -30.58 2.62
CA TYR A 352 0.64 -30.06 1.61
C TYR A 352 -0.77 -29.89 2.16
N PHE A 353 -1.51 -28.90 1.66
CA PHE A 353 -2.92 -28.69 1.95
C PHE A 353 -3.79 -29.49 0.98
N ASP A 354 -4.72 -30.30 1.51
CA ASP A 354 -5.66 -31.12 0.74
C ASP A 354 -6.89 -30.30 0.32
N THR A 355 -6.81 -29.73 -0.89
CA THR A 355 -7.86 -28.84 -1.41
C THR A 355 -9.18 -29.57 -1.63
N MET A 356 -9.13 -30.83 -2.09
CA MET A 356 -10.32 -31.64 -2.34
C MET A 356 -11.05 -31.99 -1.04
N LYS A 357 -10.30 -32.39 0.00
CA LYS A 357 -10.89 -32.68 1.30
C LYS A 357 -11.46 -31.43 1.98
N PHE A 358 -10.80 -30.29 1.82
CA PHE A 358 -11.32 -29.02 2.32
C PHE A 358 -12.64 -28.66 1.63
N ASP A 359 -12.71 -28.75 0.30
CA ASP A 359 -13.92 -28.42 -0.46
C ASP A 359 -15.08 -29.41 -0.23
N ALA A 360 -14.78 -30.69 0.01
CA ALA A 360 -15.78 -31.71 0.29
C ALA A 360 -16.37 -31.64 1.72
N SER A 361 -15.80 -30.81 2.61
CA SER A 361 -16.28 -30.68 3.99
C SER A 361 -17.45 -29.70 4.09
N GLU A 362 -18.52 -30.07 4.80
CA GLU A 362 -19.79 -29.31 4.86
C GLU A 362 -19.66 -27.81 5.20
N LYS A 363 -18.63 -27.42 5.96
CA LYS A 363 -18.41 -26.04 6.43
C LYS A 363 -17.46 -25.23 5.56
N HIS A 364 -16.89 -25.84 4.53
CA HIS A 364 -15.78 -25.29 3.79
C HIS A 364 -16.09 -25.30 2.29
N SER A 365 -15.48 -24.35 1.59
CA SER A 365 -15.44 -24.40 0.12
C SER A 365 -14.17 -23.67 -0.29
N TYR A 366 -13.44 -24.28 -1.20
CA TYR A 366 -12.18 -23.78 -1.71
C TYR A 366 -12.42 -22.76 -2.82
N ALA A 367 -11.46 -21.83 -2.98
CA ALA A 367 -11.48 -20.79 -4.01
C ALA A 367 -12.70 -19.84 -4.04
N LYS A 368 -13.37 -19.60 -2.89
CA LYS A 368 -14.50 -18.66 -2.79
C LYS A 368 -14.21 -17.24 -3.30
N LEU A 369 -12.95 -16.79 -3.21
CA LEU A 369 -12.54 -15.45 -3.62
C LEU A 369 -12.40 -15.31 -5.13
N VAL A 370 -11.84 -16.32 -5.79
CA VAL A 370 -11.64 -16.36 -7.25
C VAL A 370 -11.99 -17.77 -7.76
N PRO A 371 -13.28 -18.13 -7.85
CA PRO A 371 -13.71 -19.47 -8.25
C PRO A 371 -13.24 -19.86 -9.66
N GLU A 372 -13.07 -18.88 -10.55
CA GLU A 372 -12.60 -19.07 -11.92
C GLU A 372 -11.12 -19.47 -12.04
N ALA A 373 -10.34 -19.33 -10.96
CA ALA A 373 -8.93 -19.74 -10.94
C ALA A 373 -8.73 -21.22 -10.54
N VAL A 374 -9.79 -21.93 -10.16
CA VAL A 374 -9.69 -23.37 -9.80
C VAL A 374 -9.24 -24.17 -11.02
N GLY A 375 -8.14 -24.91 -10.87
CA GLY A 375 -7.56 -25.70 -11.96
C GLY A 375 -6.66 -24.91 -12.91
N ASP A 376 -6.48 -23.59 -12.70
CA ASP A 376 -5.45 -22.82 -13.42
C ASP A 376 -4.06 -23.22 -12.91
N GLN A 377 -3.49 -24.23 -13.57
CA GLN A 377 -2.18 -24.78 -13.23
C GLN A 377 -1.06 -23.73 -13.35
N LYS A 378 -1.19 -22.75 -14.24
CA LYS A 378 -0.16 -21.73 -14.42
C LYS A 378 -0.13 -20.79 -13.22
N ALA A 379 -1.30 -20.29 -12.82
CA ALA A 379 -1.41 -19.41 -11.64
C ALA A 379 -0.97 -20.11 -10.35
N LEU A 380 -1.30 -21.40 -10.20
CA LEU A 380 -0.86 -22.22 -9.07
C LEU A 380 0.66 -22.40 -9.05
N GLN A 381 1.28 -22.75 -10.19
CA GLN A 381 2.73 -22.92 -10.29
C GLN A 381 3.50 -21.63 -9.99
N GLU A 382 3.00 -20.48 -10.48
CA GLU A 382 3.58 -19.17 -10.18
C GLU A 382 3.51 -18.83 -8.68
N GLY A 383 2.41 -19.21 -8.01
CA GLY A 383 2.22 -19.00 -6.58
C GLY A 383 3.08 -19.91 -5.69
N GLU A 384 3.46 -21.10 -6.17
CA GLU A 384 4.28 -22.03 -5.40
C GLU A 384 5.76 -21.69 -5.39
N GLY A 385 6.26 -21.00 -6.41
CA GLY A 385 7.65 -20.52 -6.48
C GLY A 385 8.62 -21.45 -7.21
N ASP A 386 9.68 -20.84 -7.75
CA ASP A 386 10.58 -21.42 -8.76
C ASP A 386 11.33 -22.70 -8.31
N LEU A 387 11.60 -22.86 -7.02
CA LEU A 387 12.35 -24.03 -6.51
C LEU A 387 11.47 -25.27 -6.28
N SER A 388 10.16 -25.15 -6.52
CA SER A 388 9.15 -26.21 -6.36
C SER A 388 8.92 -27.06 -7.60
N ILE A 389 9.26 -26.54 -8.78
CA ILE A 389 8.89 -27.11 -10.08
C ILE A 389 9.93 -28.16 -10.51
N SER A 390 10.11 -29.20 -9.72
CA SER A 390 10.77 -30.43 -10.19
C SER A 390 9.71 -31.48 -10.48
N ALA A 391 9.87 -32.24 -11.56
CA ALA A 391 8.96 -33.34 -11.93
C ALA A 391 8.70 -34.30 -10.75
N ASP A 392 9.73 -34.50 -9.90
CA ASP A 392 9.66 -35.34 -8.70
C ASP A 392 8.75 -34.78 -7.59
N ARG A 393 8.45 -33.48 -7.57
CA ARG A 393 7.56 -32.85 -6.57
C ARG A 393 6.11 -32.77 -7.03
N LEU A 394 5.86 -32.78 -8.34
CA LEU A 394 4.50 -32.85 -8.88
C LEU A 394 3.84 -34.21 -8.58
N SER A 395 4.63 -35.28 -8.44
CA SER A 395 4.15 -36.61 -8.04
C SER A 395 3.93 -36.77 -6.54
N GLU A 396 4.39 -35.81 -5.71
CA GLU A 396 4.21 -35.86 -4.24
C GLU A 396 2.81 -35.47 -3.78
N LYS A 397 2.08 -34.74 -4.64
CA LYS A 397 0.76 -34.21 -4.34
C LYS A 397 -0.33 -35.21 -4.72
N ARG A 398 -1.36 -35.29 -3.88
CA ARG A 398 -2.58 -36.06 -4.17
C ARG A 398 -3.41 -35.42 -5.27
N SER A 399 -3.43 -34.09 -5.33
CA SER A 399 -4.10 -33.31 -6.36
C SER A 399 -3.15 -32.25 -6.92
N PRO A 400 -3.22 -31.94 -8.22
CA PRO A 400 -2.43 -30.85 -8.80
C PRO A 400 -2.79 -29.47 -8.23
N ASN A 401 -3.96 -29.33 -7.60
CA ASN A 401 -4.40 -28.09 -6.95
C ASN A 401 -3.88 -27.94 -5.51
N ASP A 402 -3.31 -28.98 -4.93
CA ASP A 402 -2.76 -28.92 -3.57
C ASP A 402 -1.51 -28.06 -3.55
N PHE A 403 -1.38 -27.26 -2.50
CA PHE A 403 -0.26 -26.33 -2.31
C PHE A 403 0.52 -26.66 -1.05
N ALA A 404 1.82 -26.35 -1.08
CA ALA A 404 2.68 -26.57 0.07
C ALA A 404 2.33 -25.60 1.21
N LEU A 405 2.10 -26.15 2.40
CA LEU A 405 2.09 -25.42 3.66
C LEU A 405 3.49 -25.28 4.25
N TRP A 406 4.33 -26.28 3.96
CA TRP A 406 5.69 -26.35 4.48
C TRP A 406 6.57 -27.17 3.53
N LYS A 407 7.79 -26.71 3.19
CA LYS A 407 8.66 -27.41 2.23
C LYS A 407 9.87 -28.03 2.93
N SER A 408 10.25 -29.24 2.51
CA SER A 408 11.54 -29.82 2.91
C SER A 408 12.70 -28.97 2.36
N SER A 409 13.64 -28.64 3.24
CA SER A 409 14.82 -27.82 2.90
C SER A 409 15.88 -28.68 2.20
N LYS A 410 16.51 -28.12 1.16
CA LYS A 410 17.55 -28.79 0.36
C LYS A 410 18.95 -28.36 0.86
N PRO A 411 20.01 -29.13 0.57
CA PRO A 411 21.37 -28.65 0.79
C PRO A 411 21.60 -27.28 0.12
N GLY A 412 22.22 -26.36 0.84
CA GLY A 412 22.43 -25.00 0.35
C GLY A 412 21.28 -24.02 0.56
N GLU A 413 20.27 -24.39 1.35
CA GLU A 413 19.13 -23.54 1.71
C GLU A 413 19.04 -23.34 3.24
N PRO A 414 18.40 -22.26 3.72
CA PRO A 414 18.13 -22.11 5.14
C PRO A 414 17.17 -23.21 5.60
N SER A 415 17.27 -23.60 6.87
CA SER A 415 16.40 -24.61 7.47
C SER A 415 16.09 -24.32 8.92
N TRP A 416 14.89 -24.69 9.33
CA TRP A 416 14.42 -24.70 10.70
C TRP A 416 13.99 -26.10 11.09
N ASP A 417 14.08 -26.40 12.38
CA ASP A 417 13.64 -27.68 12.91
C ASP A 417 12.10 -27.70 13.03
N SER A 418 11.49 -28.80 12.61
CA SER A 418 10.04 -29.01 12.70
C SER A 418 9.72 -30.48 13.01
N PRO A 419 8.45 -30.79 13.36
CA PRO A 419 8.00 -32.18 13.52
C PRO A 419 8.17 -33.06 12.28
N TRP A 420 8.36 -32.48 11.10
CA TRP A 420 8.50 -33.18 9.82
C TRP A 420 9.94 -33.19 9.29
N GLY A 421 10.90 -32.77 10.11
CA GLY A 421 12.33 -32.70 9.77
C GLY A 421 12.81 -31.27 9.54
N LYS A 422 13.93 -31.13 8.81
CA LYS A 422 14.50 -29.83 8.44
C LYS A 422 13.77 -29.24 7.26
N VAL A 423 13.31 -28.01 7.43
CA VAL A 423 12.29 -27.48 6.56
C VAL A 423 12.40 -25.96 6.39
N ARG A 424 11.68 -25.40 5.41
CA ARG A 424 11.61 -23.96 5.13
C ARG A 424 10.21 -23.50 4.77
#